data_AF-A0AAE1T771-F1
#
_entry.id   AF-A0AAE1T771-F1
#
_cell.length_a   1.000
_cell.length_b   1.000
_cell.length_c   1.000
_cell.angle_alpha   90.00
_cell.angle_beta   90.00
_cell.angle_gamma   90.00
#
_symmetry.space_group_name_H-M   'P 1'
#
loop_
_entity.id
_entity.type
_entity.pdbx_description
1 polymer ?
#
loop_
_entity_poly.entity_id
_entity_poly.type
_entity_poly.pdbx_seq_one_letter_code
_entity_poly.pdbx_strand_id
1 'polypeptide(L)'
;MGQSDQVVTGMYNLYRASQVMFPREEILADARKFSAKFLQGKRANIKILDKWIIAKDLPGEVGYALDVPWYASLRLETRFYLEKYGGEEDAWIGKTLYR
;
A
#
# COMPACT_ATOMS: atom_id res chain seq x y z
N MET A 1 11.68 -17.11 15.69
CA MET A 1 12.07 -17.17 14.26
C MET A 1 11.18 -16.20 13.50
N GLY A 2 11.75 -15.35 12.63
CA GLY A 2 10.98 -14.36 11.85
C GLY A 2 10.39 -14.96 10.58
N GLN A 3 9.24 -14.46 10.13
CA GLN A 3 8.67 -14.78 8.81
C GLN A 3 9.19 -13.80 7.74
N SER A 4 9.35 -14.30 6.51
CA SER A 4 9.82 -13.54 5.35
C SER A 4 8.72 -13.16 4.36
N ASP A 5 7.44 -13.45 4.67
CA ASP A 5 6.33 -13.16 3.76
C ASP A 5 6.10 -11.64 3.71
N GLN A 6 6.41 -11.03 2.56
CA GLN A 6 6.26 -9.59 2.32
C GLN A 6 5.08 -9.36 1.40
N VAL A 7 4.02 -8.79 1.96
CA VAL A 7 2.74 -8.57 1.29
C VAL A 7 2.62 -7.12 0.81
N VAL A 8 1.95 -6.91 -0.32
CA VAL A 8 1.85 -5.59 -0.97
C VAL A 8 1.05 -4.65 -0.08
N THR A 9 -0.10 -5.08 0.44
CA THR A 9 -0.97 -4.28 1.31
C THR A 9 -0.27 -3.90 2.62
N GLY A 10 0.50 -4.83 3.20
CA GLY A 10 1.28 -4.56 4.40
C GLY A 10 2.41 -3.53 4.16
N MET A 11 3.13 -3.67 3.04
CA MET A 11 4.18 -2.70 2.67
C MET A 11 3.60 -1.34 2.27
N TYR A 12 2.42 -1.33 1.65
CA TYR A 12 1.67 -0.10 1.34
C TYR A 12 1.26 0.64 2.60
N ASN A 13 0.68 -0.05 3.58
CA ASN A 13 0.32 0.55 4.86
C ASN A 13 1.54 1.04 5.64
N LEU A 14 2.64 0.27 5.64
CA LEU A 14 3.91 0.68 6.24
C LEU A 14 4.46 1.95 5.57
N TYR A 15 4.39 2.03 4.24
CA TYR A 15 4.81 3.21 3.50
C TYR A 15 4.01 4.45 3.92
N ARG A 16 2.67 4.35 3.99
CA ARG A 16 1.81 5.47 4.44
C ARG A 16 2.10 5.86 5.89
N ALA A 17 2.22 4.90 6.80
CA ALA A 17 2.53 5.14 8.20
C ALA A 17 3.89 5.83 8.40
N SER A 18 4.89 5.49 7.58
CA SER A 18 6.21 6.10 7.66
C SER A 18 6.24 7.59 7.26
N GLN A 19 5.21 8.08 6.57
CA GLN A 19 5.17 9.48 6.10
C GLN A 19 4.70 10.46 7.18
N VAL A 20 4.12 9.97 8.29
CA VAL A 20 3.73 10.80 9.45
C VAL A 20 4.79 10.81 10.56
N MET A 21 6.04 10.44 10.23
CA MET A 21 7.16 10.40 11.17
C MET A 21 7.50 11.78 11.74
N PHE A 22 7.90 11.80 13.01
CA PHE A 22 8.48 12.97 13.64
C PHE A 22 9.99 13.08 13.32
N PRO A 23 10.55 14.29 13.44
CA PRO A 23 12.00 14.46 13.35
C PRO A 23 12.71 13.54 14.36
N ARG A 24 13.81 12.90 13.91
CA ARG A 24 14.66 11.95 14.66
C ARG A 24 14.14 10.52 14.80
N GLU A 25 13.02 10.17 14.16
CA GLU A 25 12.57 8.77 14.09
C GLU A 25 13.27 8.01 12.95
N GLU A 26 14.48 7.52 13.21
CA GLU A 26 15.31 6.82 12.21
C GLU A 26 14.64 5.55 11.67
N ILE A 27 13.94 4.80 12.52
CA ILE A 27 13.26 3.56 12.13
C ILE A 27 12.18 3.80 11.06
N LEU A 28 11.45 4.92 11.13
CA LEU A 28 10.44 5.25 10.14
C LEU A 28 11.08 5.79 8.85
N ALA A 29 12.22 6.47 8.94
CA ALA A 29 13.00 6.84 7.77
C ALA A 29 13.45 5.61 6.98
N ASP A 30 13.93 4.57 7.67
CA ASP A 30 14.35 3.32 7.05
C ASP A 30 13.15 2.52 6.54
N ALA A 31 12.05 2.45 7.30
CA ALA A 31 10.80 1.82 6.86
C ALA A 31 10.27 2.48 5.58
N ARG A 32 10.34 3.81 5.47
CA ARG A 32 9.94 4.55 4.27
C ARG A 32 10.77 4.15 3.06
N LYS A 33 12.09 4.13 3.19
CA LYS A 33 13.00 3.75 2.09
C LYS A 33 12.78 2.31 1.66
N PHE A 34 12.66 1.40 2.61
CA PHE A 34 12.45 -0.02 2.37
C PHE A 34 11.13 -0.29 1.65
N SER A 35 10.02 0.21 2.21
CA SER A 35 8.68 0.01 1.65
C SER A 35 8.53 0.67 0.27
N ALA A 36 9.07 1.88 0.07
CA ALA A 36 9.06 2.55 -1.23
C ALA A 36 9.78 1.73 -2.31
N LYS A 37 10.99 1.24 -2.00
CA LYS A 37 11.78 0.42 -2.93
C LYS A 37 11.08 -0.88 -3.27
N PHE A 38 10.43 -1.52 -2.28
CA PHE A 38 9.65 -2.73 -2.50
C PHE A 38 8.46 -2.48 -3.44
N LEU A 39 7.65 -1.45 -3.17
CA LEU A 39 6.47 -1.13 -3.97
C LEU A 39 6.83 -0.69 -5.39
N GLN A 40 7.90 0.10 -5.57
CA GLN A 40 8.44 0.46 -6.88
C GLN A 40 8.92 -0.76 -7.65
N GLY A 41 9.62 -1.69 -6.98
CA GLY A 41 10.03 -2.96 -7.59
C GLY A 41 8.84 -3.81 -8.03
N LYS A 42 7.77 -3.85 -7.23
CA LYS A 42 6.52 -4.55 -7.61
C LYS A 42 5.81 -3.89 -8.77
N ARG A 43 5.76 -2.54 -8.81
CA ARG A 43 5.21 -1.75 -9.91
C ARG A 43 5.94 -2.02 -11.22
N ALA A 44 7.28 -1.98 -11.20
CA ALA A 44 8.11 -2.25 -12.38
C ALA A 44 7.93 -3.66 -12.96
N ASN A 45 7.62 -4.64 -12.11
CA ASN A 45 7.37 -6.01 -12.52
C ASN A 45 5.89 -6.32 -12.84
N ILE A 46 4.99 -5.33 -12.80
CA ILE A 46 3.53 -5.51 -12.96
C ILE A 46 2.99 -6.58 -11.98
N LYS A 47 3.57 -6.62 -10.77
CA LYS A 47 3.24 -7.59 -9.70
C LYS A 47 2.63 -6.90 -8.48
N ILE A 48 1.80 -5.87 -8.70
CA ILE A 48 1.02 -5.26 -7.62
C ILE A 48 -0.25 -6.10 -7.42
N LEU A 49 -0.06 -7.33 -6.95
CA LEU A 49 -1.11 -8.24 -6.53
C LEU A 49 -0.82 -8.64 -5.10
N ASP A 50 -1.85 -8.64 -4.26
CA ASP A 50 -1.74 -9.10 -2.89
C ASP A 50 -2.29 -10.53 -2.77
N LYS A 51 -1.67 -11.31 -1.88
CA LYS A 51 -2.04 -12.71 -1.63
C LYS A 51 -3.29 -12.83 -0.77
N TRP A 52 -3.62 -11.79 0.01
CA TRP A 52 -4.64 -11.82 1.06
C TRP A 52 -5.90 -11.04 0.69
N ILE A 53 -5.91 -10.31 -0.42
CA ILE A 53 -7.05 -9.53 -0.86
C ILE A 53 -7.19 -9.54 -2.39
N ILE A 54 -8.42 -9.71 -2.85
CA ILE A 54 -8.86 -9.43 -4.21
C ILE A 54 -9.53 -8.06 -4.15
N ALA A 55 -8.76 -7.02 -4.45
CA ALA A 55 -9.24 -5.63 -4.46
C ALA A 55 -9.51 -5.17 -5.89
N LYS A 56 -10.50 -4.29 -6.08
CA LYS A 56 -10.87 -3.72 -7.38
C LYS A 56 -9.69 -3.10 -8.13
N ASP A 57 -8.88 -2.26 -7.48
CA ASP A 57 -7.70 -1.66 -8.12
C ASP A 57 -6.57 -1.30 -7.15
N LEU A 58 -5.97 -2.33 -6.55
CA LEU A 58 -4.76 -2.20 -5.73
C LEU A 58 -3.57 -1.56 -6.49
N PRO A 59 -3.31 -1.88 -7.78
CA PRO A 59 -2.27 -1.19 -8.56
C PRO A 59 -2.46 0.33 -8.62
N GLY A 60 -3.71 0.79 -8.79
CA GLY A 60 -4.05 2.20 -8.82
C GLY A 60 -3.80 2.91 -7.49
N GLU A 61 -4.18 2.30 -6.37
CA GLU A 61 -3.95 2.87 -5.03
C GLU A 61 -2.46 3.00 -4.70
N VAL A 62 -1.70 1.92 -4.93
CA VAL A 62 -0.24 1.91 -4.70
C VAL A 62 0.45 2.89 -5.64
N GLY A 63 0.03 2.95 -6.91
CA GLY A 63 0.55 3.90 -7.89
C GLY A 63 0.35 5.35 -7.44
N TYR A 64 -0.87 5.70 -7.03
CA TYR A 64 -1.20 7.03 -6.53
C TYR A 64 -0.31 7.43 -5.33
N ALA A 65 -0.15 6.55 -4.35
CA ALA A 65 0.66 6.87 -3.17
C ALA A 65 2.16 7.01 -3.46
N LEU A 66 2.68 6.32 -4.49
CA LEU A 66 4.06 6.50 -4.92
C LEU A 66 4.26 7.80 -5.71
N ASP A 67 3.25 8.23 -6.46
CA ASP A 67 3.32 9.41 -7.34
C ASP A 67 2.97 10.71 -6.60
N VAL A 68 2.10 10.63 -5.58
CA VAL A 68 1.63 11.78 -4.78
C VAL A 68 2.08 11.63 -3.33
N PRO A 69 3.03 12.45 -2.85
CA PRO A 69 3.42 12.45 -1.44
C PRO A 69 2.25 12.82 -0.53
N TRP A 70 2.18 12.25 0.69
CA TRP A 70 1.10 12.51 1.64
C TRP A 70 0.92 13.98 2.02
N TYR A 71 2.01 14.75 2.12
CA TYR A 71 1.93 16.20 2.36
C TYR A 71 1.27 16.99 1.21
N ALA A 72 1.04 16.37 0.05
CA ALA A 72 0.40 16.95 -1.12
C ALA A 72 -0.99 16.34 -1.43
N SER A 73 -1.53 15.45 -0.58
CA SER A 73 -2.69 14.61 -0.92
C SER A 73 -4.09 15.25 -0.74
N LEU A 74 -4.17 16.55 -0.43
CA LEU A 74 -5.41 17.30 -0.19
C LEU A 74 -6.49 17.09 -1.27
N ARG A 75 -7.73 16.76 -0.86
CA ARG A 75 -8.97 16.49 -1.67
C ARG A 75 -8.85 15.49 -2.82
N LEU A 76 -7.70 15.37 -3.48
CA LEU A 76 -7.36 14.45 -4.55
C LEU A 76 -7.41 13.01 -4.04
N GLU A 77 -6.88 12.74 -2.84
CA GLU A 77 -6.85 11.38 -2.28
C GLU A 77 -8.25 10.79 -2.17
N THR A 78 -9.22 11.54 -1.65
CA THR A 78 -10.62 11.08 -1.54
C THR A 78 -11.25 10.84 -2.92
N ARG A 79 -10.99 11.71 -3.91
CA ARG A 79 -11.55 11.55 -5.25
C ARG A 79 -11.02 10.28 -5.92
N PHE A 80 -9.70 10.08 -5.90
CA PHE A 80 -9.09 8.88 -6.47
C PHE A 80 -9.53 7.63 -5.73
N TYR A 81 -9.61 7.67 -4.40
CA TYR A 81 -10.03 6.51 -3.61
C TYR A 81 -11.45 6.04 -3.93
N LEU A 82 -12.39 6.96 -4.14
CA LEU A 82 -13.77 6.60 -4.53
C LEU A 82 -13.85 5.83 -5.85
N GLU A 83 -12.95 6.11 -6.79
CA GLU A 83 -12.90 5.39 -8.07
C GLU A 83 -12.30 3.99 -7.90
N LYS A 84 -11.38 3.81 -6.95
CA LYS A 84 -10.61 2.58 -6.72
C LYS A 84 -11.26 1.62 -5.73
N TYR A 85 -12.08 2.13 -4.82
CA TYR A 85 -12.76 1.32 -3.81
C TYR A 85 -13.73 0.32 -4.47
N GLY A 86 -13.60 -0.96 -4.11
CA GLY A 86 -14.44 -2.05 -4.63
C GLY A 86 -15.78 -2.22 -3.94
N GLY A 87 -15.95 -1.61 -2.75
CA GLY A 87 -17.20 -1.75 -2.00
C GLY A 87 -17.44 -3.20 -1.63
N GLU A 88 -18.60 -3.72 -2.03
CA GLU A 88 -18.93 -5.13 -1.80
C GLU A 88 -18.08 -6.06 -2.66
N GLU A 89 -17.51 -5.64 -3.78
CA GLU A 89 -16.79 -6.56 -4.68
C GLU A 89 -15.41 -7.00 -4.15
N ASP A 90 -14.89 -6.33 -3.12
CA ASP A 90 -13.61 -6.71 -2.51
C ASP A 90 -13.78 -7.97 -1.64
N ALA A 91 -12.83 -8.90 -1.75
CA ALA A 91 -12.85 -10.16 -0.98
C ALA A 91 -11.50 -10.43 -0.31
N TRP A 92 -11.55 -10.87 0.94
CA TRP A 92 -10.37 -11.24 1.71
C TRP A 92 -10.14 -12.75 1.66
N ILE A 93 -8.87 -13.14 1.57
CA ILE A 93 -8.44 -14.53 1.48
C ILE A 93 -7.88 -14.93 2.84
N GLY A 94 -8.59 -15.78 3.60
CA GLY A 94 -8.09 -16.39 4.83
C GLY A 94 -7.85 -17.88 4.65
N LYS A 95 -8.30 -18.69 5.61
CA LYS A 95 -8.47 -20.14 5.39
C LYS A 95 -9.62 -20.43 4.40
N THR A 96 -10.59 -19.53 4.37
CA THR A 96 -11.71 -19.46 3.44
C THR A 96 -11.84 -18.03 2.95
N LEU A 97 -12.53 -17.82 1.84
CA LEU A 97 -12.89 -16.47 1.38
C LEU A 97 -13.90 -15.85 2.36
N TYR A 98 -13.72 -14.58 2.67
CA TYR A 98 -14.65 -13.80 3.50
C TYR A 98 -14.76 -12.35 3.02
N ARG A 99 -15.83 -11.69 3.42
CA ARG A 99 -16.18 -10.31 3.05
C ARG A 99 -16.46 -9.51 4.31
#